data_AF-A0A0A3I2A3-F1
#
_entry.id   AF-A0A0A3I2A3-F1
#
_cell.length_a   1.000
_cell.length_b   1.000
_cell.length_c   1.000
_cell.angle_alpha   90.00
_cell.angle_beta   90.00
_cell.angle_gamma   90.00
#
_symmetry.space_group_name_H-M   'P 1'
#
loop_
_entity.id
_entity.type
_entity.pdbx_description
1 polymer ?
#
loop_
_entity_poly.entity_id
_entity_poly.type
_entity_poly.pdbx_seq_one_letter_code
_entity_poly.pdbx_strand_id
1 'polypeptide(L)'
;MEIMNQLTKVNLKEVFAKVLEKNLGLHLTWQWDEELFDGIDYELYYVEIVKNEASAETLKQFLQSWMPIYEQLSMQHDYLVLRYEVTTKDSYNMTVQLEELFKDVYTPKLELWMDSIQRSQIINGLDEVIFDETKISKKHLYYLATSILSTRELYSLIEKEITQSELSIHSYFDQTQLQAFQTIHRAIAQYQAKQEIEVLYSLIDKLEDFYIWLKGVFTAVNYVLKKNDKTSS
;
A
#
# COMPACT_ATOMS: atom_id res chain seq x y z
N MET A 1 -18.98 11.18 10.26
CA MET A 1 -19.21 9.79 10.73
C MET A 1 -19.71 8.86 9.61
N GLU A 2 -20.63 9.28 8.73
CA GLU A 2 -21.13 8.43 7.64
C GLU A 2 -20.04 7.96 6.65
N ILE A 3 -19.13 8.85 6.21
CA ILE A 3 -18.06 8.45 5.27
C ILE A 3 -17.11 7.41 5.87
N MET A 4 -16.79 7.51 7.16
CA MET A 4 -15.87 6.58 7.83
C MET A 4 -16.45 5.18 7.84
N ASN A 5 -17.74 5.07 8.11
CA ASN A 5 -18.46 3.79 8.10
C ASN A 5 -18.59 3.17 6.70
N GLN A 6 -18.53 4.00 5.65
CA GLN A 6 -18.48 3.51 4.26
C GLN A 6 -17.05 3.13 3.90
N LEU A 7 -16.06 3.94 4.30
CA LEU A 7 -14.65 3.72 4.02
C LEU A 7 -14.14 2.45 4.70
N THR A 8 -14.54 2.14 5.94
CA THR A 8 -14.16 0.89 6.62
C THR A 8 -14.57 -0.36 5.83
N LYS A 9 -15.63 -0.29 5.02
CA LYS A 9 -16.11 -1.39 4.15
C LYS A 9 -15.37 -1.48 2.81
N VAL A 10 -14.55 -0.50 2.46
CA VAL A 10 -13.76 -0.53 1.23
C VAL A 10 -12.54 -1.42 1.44
N ASN A 11 -12.47 -2.54 0.70
CA ASN A 11 -11.31 -3.41 0.68
C ASN A 11 -10.68 -3.43 -0.72
N LEU A 12 -9.52 -2.78 -0.88
CA LEU A 12 -8.80 -2.72 -2.17
C LEU A 12 -8.36 -4.11 -2.64
N LYS A 13 -8.06 -5.02 -1.71
CA LYS A 13 -7.67 -6.40 -2.00
C LYS A 13 -8.81 -7.11 -2.73
N GLU A 14 -10.04 -7.00 -2.24
CA GLU A 14 -11.23 -7.60 -2.86
C GLU A 14 -11.59 -6.95 -4.20
N VAL A 15 -11.49 -5.62 -4.28
CA VAL A 15 -11.72 -4.84 -5.51
C VAL A 15 -10.81 -5.35 -6.63
N PHE A 16 -9.55 -5.62 -6.30
CA PHE A 16 -8.55 -6.05 -7.25
C PHE A 16 -8.46 -7.57 -7.43
N ALA A 17 -8.77 -8.38 -6.42
CA ALA A 17 -8.86 -9.84 -6.50
C ALA A 17 -9.78 -10.28 -7.65
N LYS A 18 -10.93 -9.64 -7.78
CA LYS A 18 -11.87 -9.88 -8.89
C LYS A 18 -11.28 -9.54 -10.26
N VAL A 19 -10.40 -8.55 -10.36
CA VAL A 19 -9.69 -8.19 -11.60
C VAL A 19 -8.69 -9.28 -11.96
N LEU A 20 -7.92 -9.73 -10.97
CA LEU A 20 -6.94 -10.81 -11.14
C LEU A 20 -7.61 -12.13 -11.54
N GLU A 21 -8.71 -12.49 -10.89
CA GLU A 21 -9.50 -13.68 -11.24
C GLU A 21 -10.00 -13.60 -12.68
N LYS A 22 -10.65 -12.51 -13.07
CA LYS A 22 -11.26 -12.37 -14.40
C LYS A 22 -10.25 -12.25 -15.54
N ASN A 23 -9.14 -11.54 -15.32
CA ASN A 23 -8.18 -11.23 -16.40
C ASN A 23 -7.03 -12.23 -16.47
N LEU A 24 -6.69 -12.87 -15.35
CA LEU A 24 -5.52 -13.72 -15.23
C LEU A 24 -5.85 -15.14 -14.74
N GLY A 25 -7.12 -15.48 -14.47
CA GLY A 25 -7.48 -16.79 -13.90
C GLY A 25 -6.82 -17.03 -12.53
N LEU A 26 -6.45 -15.95 -11.84
CA LEU A 26 -5.78 -16.01 -10.55
C LEU A 26 -6.84 -16.06 -9.44
N HIS A 27 -7.08 -17.24 -8.89
CA HIS A 27 -7.83 -17.37 -7.65
C HIS A 27 -6.93 -17.08 -6.46
N LEU A 28 -7.49 -16.42 -5.46
CA LEU A 28 -6.75 -16.02 -4.26
C LEU A 28 -7.34 -16.81 -3.10
N THR A 29 -6.56 -17.72 -2.54
CA THR A 29 -6.89 -18.40 -1.29
C THR A 29 -6.23 -17.66 -0.12
N TRP A 30 -6.92 -17.64 1.02
CA TRP A 30 -6.49 -16.91 2.20
C TRP A 30 -6.39 -17.98 3.28
N GLN A 31 -5.20 -18.19 3.84
CA GLN A 31 -5.00 -19.15 4.93
C GLN A 31 -4.35 -18.45 6.10
N TRP A 32 -4.94 -18.66 7.27
CA TRP A 32 -4.31 -18.36 8.55
C TRP A 32 -3.32 -19.49 8.83
N ASP A 33 -2.06 -19.15 9.04
CA ASP A 33 -1.03 -20.12 9.42
C ASP A 33 -0.52 -19.75 10.82
N GLU A 34 -1.06 -20.44 11.83
CA GLU A 34 -0.78 -20.21 13.25
C GLU A 34 0.60 -20.77 13.67
N GLU A 35 1.27 -21.56 12.82
CA GLU A 35 2.43 -22.37 13.23
C GLU A 35 3.80 -21.84 12.77
N LEU A 36 3.84 -20.79 11.93
CA LEU A 36 5.10 -20.38 11.30
C LEU A 36 6.08 -19.65 12.23
N PHE A 37 5.61 -19.01 13.31
CA PHE A 37 6.47 -18.30 14.28
C PHE A 37 5.83 -18.26 15.68
N ASP A 38 6.18 -19.23 16.54
CA ASP A 38 6.01 -19.21 18.01
C ASP A 38 4.64 -18.72 18.55
N GLY A 39 3.54 -19.16 17.94
CA GLY A 39 2.19 -18.93 18.48
C GLY A 39 1.65 -17.50 18.36
N ILE A 40 2.18 -16.72 17.41
CA ILE A 40 1.61 -15.43 17.00
C ILE A 40 0.83 -15.66 15.71
N ASP A 41 -0.45 -15.27 15.69
CA ASP A 41 -1.27 -15.33 14.48
C ASP A 41 -0.70 -14.39 13.42
N TYR A 42 -0.24 -14.94 12.29
CA TYR A 42 0.14 -14.17 11.12
C TYR A 42 -0.86 -14.41 10.00
N GLU A 43 -1.47 -13.34 9.51
CA GLU A 43 -2.21 -13.38 8.25
C GLU A 43 -1.19 -13.45 7.10
N LEU A 44 -0.98 -14.65 6.58
CA LEU A 44 -0.09 -14.87 5.44
C LEU A 44 -0.93 -15.00 4.17
N TYR A 45 -0.76 -14.03 3.27
CA TYR A 45 -1.43 -14.02 1.98
C TYR A 45 -0.76 -15.03 1.03
N TYR A 46 -1.28 -16.25 0.97
CA TYR A 46 -0.86 -17.27 0.00
C TYR A 46 -1.71 -17.20 -1.26
N VAL A 47 -1.16 -16.63 -2.33
CA VAL A 47 -1.85 -16.63 -3.63
C VAL A 47 -1.62 -17.98 -4.32
N GLU A 48 -2.60 -18.89 -4.26
CA GLU A 48 -2.58 -20.10 -5.10
C GLU A 48 -3.07 -19.80 -6.51
N ILE A 49 -2.13 -19.71 -7.45
CA ILE A 49 -2.48 -19.68 -8.87
C ILE A 49 -3.08 -21.05 -9.24
N VAL A 50 -4.37 -21.07 -9.60
CA VAL A 50 -4.96 -22.25 -10.24
C VAL A 50 -4.21 -22.46 -11.55
N LYS A 51 -3.38 -23.50 -11.57
CA LYS A 51 -2.63 -23.91 -12.75
C LYS A 51 -3.61 -24.17 -13.89
N ASN A 52 -3.28 -23.62 -15.05
CA ASN A 52 -3.84 -23.91 -16.39
C ASN A 52 -4.65 -22.78 -17.06
N GLU A 53 -4.83 -21.60 -16.45
CA GLU A 53 -5.60 -20.51 -17.10
C GLU A 53 -4.75 -19.34 -17.61
N ALA A 54 -3.73 -18.89 -16.88
CA ALA A 54 -2.87 -17.79 -17.30
C ALA A 54 -1.65 -18.27 -18.12
N SER A 55 -1.41 -17.66 -19.28
CA SER A 55 -0.15 -17.87 -20.01
C SER A 55 1.03 -17.18 -19.30
N ALA A 56 2.24 -17.71 -19.43
CA ALA A 56 3.44 -17.08 -18.86
C ALA A 56 3.66 -15.65 -19.40
N GLU A 57 3.24 -15.38 -20.63
CA GLU A 57 3.30 -14.05 -21.23
C GLU A 57 2.34 -13.08 -20.53
N THR A 58 1.09 -13.50 -20.30
CA THR A 58 0.09 -12.71 -19.58
C THR A 58 0.53 -12.38 -18.15
N LEU A 59 1.15 -13.34 -17.47
CA LEU A 59 1.71 -13.14 -16.12
C LEU A 59 2.89 -12.14 -16.12
N LYS A 60 3.75 -12.17 -17.13
CA LYS A 60 4.83 -11.18 -17.28
C LYS A 60 4.30 -9.78 -17.56
N GLN A 61 3.30 -9.67 -18.44
CA GLN A 61 2.64 -8.40 -18.75
C GLN A 61 1.97 -7.81 -17.51
N PHE A 62 1.31 -8.63 -16.69
CA PHE A 62 0.79 -8.22 -15.40
C PHE A 62 1.86 -7.63 -14.48
N LEU A 63 2.98 -8.35 -14.28
CA LEU A 63 4.07 -7.86 -13.44
C LEU A 63 4.63 -6.53 -13.97
N GLN A 64 4.75 -6.37 -15.30
CA GLN A 64 5.25 -5.16 -15.92
C GLN A 64 4.29 -3.97 -15.74
N SER A 65 2.99 -4.17 -15.95
CA SER A 65 2.00 -3.08 -15.84
C SER A 65 1.80 -2.66 -14.38
N TRP A 66 1.86 -3.58 -13.43
CA TRP A 66 1.66 -3.29 -12.00
C TRP A 66 2.94 -2.90 -11.25
N MET A 67 4.13 -3.10 -11.83
CA MET A 67 5.40 -2.75 -11.18
C MET A 67 5.45 -1.30 -10.68
N PRO A 68 5.04 -0.29 -11.45
CA PRO A 68 5.11 1.10 -11.00
C PRO A 68 4.26 1.36 -9.74
N ILE A 69 3.08 0.75 -9.64
CA ILE A 69 2.23 0.86 -8.44
C ILE A 69 2.88 0.13 -7.27
N TYR A 70 3.39 -1.08 -7.50
CA TYR A 70 4.08 -1.87 -6.48
C TYR A 70 5.30 -1.12 -5.90
N GLU A 71 6.12 -0.51 -6.75
CA GLU A 71 7.28 0.27 -6.33
C GLU A 71 6.87 1.51 -5.51
N GLN A 72 5.83 2.24 -5.94
CA GLN A 72 5.31 3.39 -5.20
C GLN A 72 4.77 3.01 -3.82
N LEU A 73 4.02 1.91 -3.73
CA LEU A 73 3.54 1.35 -2.47
C LEU A 73 4.70 0.92 -1.57
N SER A 74 5.70 0.22 -2.13
CA SER A 74 6.88 -0.21 -1.36
C SER A 74 7.68 0.98 -0.81
N MET A 75 7.88 2.03 -1.62
CA MET A 75 8.58 3.22 -1.16
C MET A 75 7.78 4.02 -0.12
N GLN A 76 6.45 4.04 -0.21
CA GLN A 76 5.61 4.64 0.84
C GLN A 76 5.71 3.86 2.16
N HIS A 77 5.69 2.53 2.09
CA HIS A 77 5.89 1.67 3.25
C HIS A 77 7.26 1.92 3.90
N ASP A 78 8.34 1.87 3.11
CA ASP A 78 9.70 2.14 3.57
C ASP A 78 9.83 3.54 4.18
N TYR A 79 9.18 4.54 3.57
CA TYR A 79 9.12 5.90 4.10
C TYR A 79 8.46 5.95 5.47
N LEU A 80 7.28 5.34 5.63
CA LEU A 80 6.58 5.31 6.91
C LEU A 80 7.40 4.61 7.99
N VAL A 81 7.97 3.44 7.69
CA VAL A 81 8.81 2.68 8.63
C VAL A 81 9.97 3.54 9.14
N LEU A 82 10.72 4.15 8.22
CA LEU A 82 11.85 4.99 8.59
C LEU A 82 11.41 6.25 9.32
N ARG A 83 10.32 6.90 8.88
CA ARG A 83 9.81 8.10 9.56
C ARG A 83 9.34 7.81 10.97
N TYR A 84 8.67 6.69 11.20
CA TYR A 84 8.27 6.27 12.54
C TYR A 84 9.46 5.99 13.44
N GLU A 85 10.50 5.35 12.93
CA GLU A 85 11.72 5.12 13.72
C GLU A 85 12.44 6.45 14.07
N VAL A 86 12.40 7.43 13.17
CA VAL A 86 12.91 8.79 13.43
C VAL A 86 12.07 9.53 14.48
N THR A 87 10.73 9.37 14.50
CA THR A 87 9.86 10.08 15.46
C THR A 87 9.80 9.44 16.84
N THR A 88 9.99 8.12 16.97
CA THR A 88 9.71 7.37 18.21
C THR A 88 10.87 7.22 19.21
N LYS A 89 12.10 7.62 18.87
CA LYS A 89 13.30 7.38 19.72
C LYS A 89 13.56 8.44 20.81
N ASP A 90 12.81 9.54 20.88
CA ASP A 90 13.11 10.67 21.79
C ASP A 90 12.14 10.87 22.99
N SER A 91 11.09 10.07 23.17
CA SER A 91 9.95 10.47 24.03
C SER A 91 9.49 9.42 25.05
N TYR A 92 10.19 9.23 26.19
CA TYR A 92 9.62 8.44 27.28
C TYR A 92 9.65 9.10 28.67
N ASN A 93 8.58 9.85 28.98
CA ASN A 93 8.08 10.09 30.34
C ASN A 93 6.52 10.14 30.40
N MET A 94 5.92 9.35 31.30
CA MET A 94 4.57 8.70 31.16
C MET A 94 3.30 9.55 30.95
N THR A 95 3.32 10.88 31.06
CA THR A 95 2.07 11.69 31.00
C THR A 95 2.00 12.62 29.78
N VAL A 96 3.15 12.96 29.18
CA VAL A 96 3.25 13.70 27.90
C VAL A 96 3.22 12.73 26.70
N GLN A 97 3.45 11.44 26.97
CA GLN A 97 3.53 10.34 26.01
C GLN A 97 2.32 10.20 25.09
N LEU A 98 1.09 10.43 25.55
CA LEU A 98 -0.09 10.17 24.70
C LEU A 98 -0.20 11.18 23.56
N GLU A 99 -0.02 12.48 23.84
CA GLU A 99 -0.04 13.52 22.81
C GLU A 99 1.19 13.45 21.89
N GLU A 100 2.35 13.08 22.44
CA GLU A 100 3.57 12.84 21.66
C GLU A 100 3.45 11.59 20.78
N LEU A 101 2.96 10.45 21.30
CA LEU A 101 2.65 9.26 20.48
C LEU A 101 1.66 9.57 19.37
N PHE A 102 0.61 10.35 19.65
CA PHE A 102 -0.33 10.76 18.61
C PHE A 102 0.34 11.61 17.54
N LYS A 103 1.24 12.54 17.91
CA LYS A 103 2.05 13.31 16.95
C LYS A 103 3.02 12.45 16.16
N ASP A 104 3.67 11.48 16.80
CA ASP A 104 4.68 10.60 16.20
C ASP A 104 4.07 9.64 15.20
N VAL A 105 2.84 9.19 15.44
CA VAL A 105 2.06 8.36 14.50
C VAL A 105 1.42 9.21 13.38
N TYR A 106 1.03 10.45 13.70
CA TYR A 106 0.32 11.36 12.81
C TYR A 106 1.22 12.00 11.75
N THR A 107 2.39 12.46 12.16
CA THR A 107 3.27 13.27 11.33
C THR A 107 3.68 12.55 10.03
N PRO A 108 4.11 11.27 10.06
CA PRO A 108 4.49 10.56 8.84
C PRO A 108 3.30 10.34 7.89
N LYS A 109 2.11 10.06 8.42
CA LYS A 109 0.89 9.89 7.62
C LYS A 109 0.44 11.20 6.99
N LEU A 110 0.52 12.31 7.73
CA LEU A 110 0.23 13.63 7.18
C LEU A 110 1.19 14.00 6.05
N GLU A 111 2.48 13.68 6.20
CA GLU A 111 3.47 13.91 5.15
C GLU A 111 3.13 13.16 3.84
N LEU A 112 2.58 11.95 3.91
CA LEU A 112 2.12 11.23 2.71
C LEU A 112 0.96 11.91 1.98
N TRP A 113 0.17 12.74 2.67
CA TRP A 113 -0.86 13.56 2.03
C TRP A 113 -0.27 14.73 1.24
N MET A 114 0.88 15.25 1.67
CA MET A 114 1.52 16.42 1.07
C MET A 114 2.11 16.11 -0.31
N ASP A 115 2.53 17.16 -1.02
CA ASP A 115 3.36 16.99 -2.21
C ASP A 115 4.83 16.69 -1.83
N SER A 116 5.62 16.28 -2.82
CA SER A 116 7.04 15.93 -2.64
C SER A 116 7.90 17.12 -2.21
N ILE A 117 7.53 18.34 -2.58
CA ILE A 117 8.27 19.56 -2.22
C ILE A 117 8.09 19.83 -0.72
N GLN A 118 6.86 19.82 -0.25
CA GLN A 118 6.54 20.01 1.18
C GLN A 118 7.16 18.92 2.04
N ARG A 119 7.02 17.64 1.65
CA ARG A 119 7.68 16.53 2.37
C ARG A 119 9.20 16.71 2.45
N SER A 120 9.85 17.01 1.33
CA SER A 120 11.30 17.15 1.29
C SER A 120 11.81 18.33 2.11
N GLN A 121 11.05 19.42 2.20
CA GLN A 121 11.34 20.55 3.10
C GLN A 121 11.27 20.12 4.57
N ILE A 122 10.27 19.32 4.94
CA ILE A 122 10.17 18.77 6.30
C ILE A 122 11.40 17.92 6.61
N ILE A 123 11.77 16.99 5.72
CA ILE A 123 12.96 16.13 5.94
C ILE A 123 14.25 16.95 6.06
N ASN A 124 14.42 17.99 5.23
CA ASN A 124 15.58 18.87 5.33
C ASN A 124 15.66 19.61 6.66
N GLY A 125 14.51 19.97 7.23
CA GLY A 125 14.41 20.67 8.51
C GLY A 125 14.63 19.79 9.75
N LEU A 126 14.73 18.47 9.61
CA LEU A 126 15.04 17.56 10.73
C LEU A 126 16.50 17.71 11.16
N ASP A 127 16.75 17.72 12.48
CA ASP A 127 18.09 17.80 13.06
C ASP A 127 18.94 16.57 12.64
N GLU A 128 20.21 16.80 12.29
CA GLU A 128 21.16 15.75 11.91
C GLU A 128 21.43 14.78 13.08
N VAL A 129 21.34 15.28 14.32
CA VAL A 129 21.59 14.47 15.54
C VAL A 129 20.67 13.23 15.60
N ILE A 130 19.41 13.37 15.17
CA ILE A 130 18.43 12.27 15.18
C ILE A 130 18.87 11.12 14.24
N PHE A 131 19.55 11.44 13.14
CA PHE A 131 20.01 10.46 12.16
C PHE A 131 21.25 9.72 12.64
N ASP A 132 22.12 10.38 13.40
CA ASP A 132 23.28 9.76 14.03
C ASP A 132 22.86 8.71 15.08
N GLU A 133 21.79 8.97 15.84
CA GLU A 133 21.28 8.08 16.88
C GLU A 133 20.45 6.91 16.32
N THR A 134 19.64 7.16 15.29
CA THR A 134 18.79 6.13 14.66
C THR A 134 19.57 5.24 13.68
N LYS A 135 20.76 5.66 13.23
CA LYS A 135 21.50 5.06 12.10
C LYS A 135 20.73 5.07 10.78
N ILE A 136 19.70 5.90 10.67
CA ILE A 136 18.94 6.10 9.44
C ILE A 136 19.66 7.12 8.58
N SER A 137 19.84 6.81 7.30
CA SER A 137 20.44 7.76 6.36
C SER A 137 19.43 8.86 6.01
N LYS A 138 19.68 10.11 6.44
CA LYS A 138 18.89 11.28 6.04
C LYS A 138 18.75 11.40 4.52
N LYS A 139 19.82 11.06 3.77
CA LYS A 139 19.79 11.05 2.30
C LYS A 139 18.78 10.04 1.74
N HIS A 140 18.69 8.87 2.36
CA HIS A 140 17.74 7.85 1.94
C HIS A 140 16.30 8.27 2.25
N LEU A 141 16.06 8.82 3.44
CA LEU A 141 14.76 9.36 3.81
C LEU A 141 14.33 10.52 2.89
N TYR A 142 15.27 11.40 2.56
CA TYR A 142 15.04 12.50 1.62
C TYR A 142 14.71 11.99 0.22
N TYR A 143 15.44 10.99 -0.27
CA TYR A 143 15.13 10.34 -1.55
C TYR A 143 13.69 9.83 -1.57
N LEU A 144 13.29 9.05 -0.57
CA LEU A 144 11.92 8.55 -0.45
C LEU A 144 10.89 9.69 -0.43
N ALA A 145 11.11 10.74 0.38
CA ALA A 145 10.23 11.91 0.45
C ALA A 145 9.99 12.58 -0.92
N THR A 146 11.02 12.61 -1.76
CA THR A 146 10.98 13.20 -3.11
C THR A 146 10.44 12.28 -4.19
N SER A 147 10.54 10.96 -4.01
CA SER A 147 10.25 9.96 -5.06
C SER A 147 8.88 9.28 -4.92
N ILE A 148 8.26 9.36 -3.75
CA ILE A 148 6.90 8.82 -3.53
C ILE A 148 5.82 9.79 -4.02
N LEU A 149 4.75 9.23 -4.59
CA LEU A 149 3.51 9.94 -4.84
C LEU A 149 2.80 10.30 -3.52
N SER A 150 1.96 11.34 -3.55
CA SER A 150 1.00 11.57 -2.46
C SER A 150 -0.05 10.46 -2.39
N THR A 151 -0.69 10.29 -1.23
CA THR A 151 -1.81 9.35 -1.04
C THR A 151 -2.89 9.52 -2.13
N ARG A 152 -3.25 10.75 -2.46
CA ARG A 152 -4.28 11.04 -3.48
C ARG A 152 -3.84 10.60 -4.88
N GLU A 153 -2.61 10.91 -5.26
CA GLU A 153 -2.06 10.54 -6.56
C GLU A 153 -1.96 9.02 -6.70
N LEU A 154 -1.55 8.32 -5.64
CA LEU A 154 -1.46 6.86 -5.64
C LEU A 154 -2.84 6.19 -5.79
N TYR A 155 -3.87 6.67 -5.09
CA TYR A 155 -5.24 6.19 -5.31
C TYR A 155 -5.72 6.41 -6.75
N SER A 156 -5.37 7.56 -7.33
CA SER A 156 -5.73 7.88 -8.72
C SER A 156 -5.02 6.97 -9.72
N LEU A 157 -3.75 6.63 -9.45
CA LEU A 157 -2.98 5.68 -10.25
C LEU A 157 -3.56 4.27 -10.16
N ILE A 158 -3.91 3.80 -8.96
CA ILE A 158 -4.52 2.48 -8.75
C ILE A 158 -5.88 2.40 -9.45
N GLU A 159 -6.73 3.42 -9.29
CA GLU A 159 -8.03 3.46 -9.99
C GLU A 159 -7.85 3.38 -11.51
N LYS A 160 -6.92 4.18 -12.05
CA LYS A 160 -6.62 4.17 -13.48
C LYS A 160 -6.17 2.78 -13.94
N GLU A 161 -5.24 2.15 -13.22
CA GLU A 161 -4.73 0.83 -13.61
C GLU A 161 -5.84 -0.24 -13.55
N ILE A 162 -6.71 -0.19 -12.54
CA ILE A 162 -7.85 -1.11 -12.42
C ILE A 162 -8.88 -0.89 -13.53
N THR A 163 -9.13 0.37 -13.91
CA THR A 163 -10.17 0.73 -14.90
C THR A 163 -9.72 0.63 -16.34
N GLN A 164 -8.42 0.79 -16.61
CA GLN A 164 -7.84 0.89 -17.96
C GLN A 164 -6.87 -0.25 -18.29
N SER A 165 -6.74 -1.28 -17.43
CA SER A 165 -5.80 -2.37 -17.64
C SER A 165 -5.93 -2.98 -19.03
N GLU A 166 -4.84 -2.99 -19.80
CA GLU A 166 -4.77 -3.64 -21.12
C GLU A 166 -5.02 -5.16 -21.06
N LEU A 167 -4.98 -5.74 -19.85
CA LEU A 167 -5.30 -7.14 -19.57
C LEU A 167 -6.82 -7.41 -19.59
N SER A 168 -7.68 -6.39 -19.68
CA SER A 168 -9.13 -6.56 -19.64
C SER A 168 -9.67 -7.11 -20.97
N ILE A 169 -9.81 -8.43 -21.04
CA ILE A 169 -10.48 -9.09 -22.18
C ILE A 169 -11.98 -8.73 -22.18
N HIS A 170 -12.56 -8.41 -21.02
CA HIS A 170 -13.95 -7.95 -20.85
C HIS A 170 -14.01 -6.71 -19.94
N SER A 171 -14.24 -5.53 -20.53
CA SER A 171 -14.31 -4.23 -19.83
C SER A 171 -15.59 -4.07 -18.99
N TYR A 172 -15.81 -4.93 -18.00
CA TYR A 172 -16.90 -4.74 -17.05
C TYR A 172 -16.34 -4.15 -15.76
N PHE A 173 -16.35 -2.82 -15.67
CA PHE A 173 -16.16 -2.14 -14.40
C PHE A 173 -17.31 -2.54 -13.47
N ASP A 174 -17.02 -3.39 -12.49
CA ASP A 174 -18.03 -3.93 -11.58
C ASP A 174 -18.58 -2.79 -10.69
N GLN A 175 -19.89 -2.80 -10.43
CA GLN A 175 -20.54 -1.86 -9.52
C GLN A 175 -19.85 -1.80 -8.15
N THR A 176 -19.26 -2.91 -7.70
CA THR A 176 -18.44 -2.99 -6.48
C THR A 176 -17.20 -2.09 -6.57
N GLN A 177 -16.50 -2.10 -7.70
CA GLN A 177 -15.28 -1.31 -7.93
C GLN A 177 -15.62 0.18 -8.02
N LEU A 178 -16.69 0.51 -8.74
CA LEU A 178 -17.21 1.88 -8.82
C LEU A 178 -17.56 2.44 -7.44
N GLN A 179 -18.29 1.67 -6.63
CA GLN A 179 -18.68 2.09 -5.28
C GLN A 179 -17.48 2.29 -4.35
N ALA A 180 -16.47 1.41 -4.45
CA ALA A 180 -15.24 1.53 -3.67
C ALA A 180 -14.51 2.84 -3.99
N PHE A 181 -14.23 3.11 -5.27
CA PHE A 181 -13.54 4.33 -5.67
C PHE A 181 -14.36 5.60 -5.44
N GLN A 182 -15.68 5.57 -5.64
CA GLN A 182 -16.55 6.69 -5.25
C GLN A 182 -16.49 6.99 -3.75
N THR A 183 -16.35 5.95 -2.91
CA THR A 183 -16.20 6.13 -1.47
C THR A 183 -14.84 6.71 -1.12
N ILE A 184 -13.77 6.26 -1.76
CA ILE A 184 -12.42 6.82 -1.63
C ILE A 184 -12.40 8.29 -2.06
N HIS A 185 -12.97 8.64 -3.21
CA HIS A 185 -13.04 10.03 -3.69
C HIS A 185 -13.77 10.94 -2.72
N ARG A 186 -14.89 10.48 -2.16
CA ARG A 186 -15.64 11.23 -1.12
C ARG A 186 -14.83 11.38 0.16
N ALA A 187 -14.07 10.36 0.57
CA ALA A 187 -13.16 10.44 1.71
C ALA A 187 -12.03 11.45 1.48
N ILE A 188 -11.37 11.41 0.33
CA ILE A 188 -10.33 12.38 -0.10
C ILE A 188 -10.89 13.81 -0.04
N ALA A 189 -12.07 14.03 -0.62
CA ALA A 189 -12.73 15.35 -0.61
C ALA A 189 -13.07 15.81 0.82
N GLN A 190 -13.55 14.90 1.68
CA GLN A 190 -13.85 15.20 3.07
C GLN A 190 -12.60 15.57 3.86
N TYR A 191 -11.51 14.81 3.71
CA TYR A 191 -10.24 15.17 4.35
C TYR A 191 -9.73 16.52 3.87
N GLN A 192 -9.77 16.78 2.55
CA GLN A 192 -9.36 18.08 2.01
C GLN A 192 -10.17 19.25 2.61
N ALA A 193 -11.48 19.07 2.79
CA ALA A 193 -12.36 20.11 3.29
C ALA A 193 -12.31 20.31 4.82
N LYS A 194 -12.10 19.23 5.59
CA LYS A 194 -12.27 19.23 7.04
C LYS A 194 -11.05 18.82 7.84
N GLN A 195 -10.02 18.28 7.18
CA GLN A 195 -8.80 17.76 7.80
C GLN A 195 -9.10 16.70 8.88
N GLU A 196 -10.12 15.87 8.66
CA GLU A 196 -10.50 14.79 9.58
C GLU A 196 -9.44 13.68 9.58
N ILE A 197 -8.61 13.64 10.61
CA ILE A 197 -7.41 12.79 10.72
C ILE A 197 -7.74 11.31 10.54
N GLU A 198 -8.89 10.87 11.06
CA GLU A 198 -9.34 9.48 10.97
C GLU A 198 -9.55 9.05 9.52
N VAL A 199 -9.98 9.99 8.66
CA VAL A 199 -10.15 9.74 7.22
C VAL A 199 -8.80 9.54 6.56
N LEU A 200 -7.82 10.40 6.85
CA LEU A 200 -6.45 10.26 6.34
C LEU A 200 -5.84 8.92 6.76
N TYR A 201 -5.97 8.57 8.03
CA TYR A 201 -5.44 7.31 8.56
C TYR A 201 -6.04 6.12 7.83
N SER A 202 -7.37 6.09 7.73
CA SER A 202 -8.05 4.99 7.05
C SER A 202 -7.68 4.91 5.56
N LEU A 203 -7.39 6.03 4.90
CA LEU A 203 -6.91 6.03 3.51
C LEU A 203 -5.50 5.44 3.40
N ILE A 204 -4.58 5.78 4.30
CA ILE A 204 -3.20 5.28 4.27
C ILE A 204 -3.15 3.81 4.68
N ASP A 205 -3.87 3.41 5.73
CA ASP A 205 -3.89 2.03 6.22
C ASP A 205 -4.37 1.05 5.12
N LYS A 206 -5.34 1.49 4.31
CA LYS A 206 -5.80 0.69 3.15
C LYS A 206 -4.74 0.52 2.07
N LEU A 207 -3.85 1.50 1.88
CA LEU A 207 -2.75 1.39 0.93
C LEU A 207 -1.66 0.45 1.46
N GLU A 208 -1.32 0.55 2.75
CA GLU A 208 -0.39 -0.37 3.43
C GLU A 208 -0.90 -1.82 3.39
N ASP A 209 -2.18 -2.02 3.72
CA ASP A 209 -2.84 -3.31 3.61
C ASP A 209 -2.78 -3.84 2.18
N PHE A 210 -3.08 -2.99 1.19
CA PHE A 210 -3.05 -3.37 -0.22
C PHE A 210 -1.63 -3.69 -0.69
N TYR A 211 -0.61 -2.96 -0.24
CA TYR A 211 0.80 -3.24 -0.52
C TYR A 211 1.21 -4.64 -0.06
N ILE A 212 0.94 -4.98 1.21
CA ILE A 212 1.29 -6.28 1.79
C ILE A 212 0.68 -7.42 0.96
N TRP A 213 -0.59 -7.27 0.61
CA TRP A 213 -1.29 -8.26 -0.21
C TRP A 213 -0.73 -8.30 -1.65
N LEU A 214 -0.45 -7.16 -2.28
CA LEU A 214 0.09 -7.09 -3.65
C LEU A 214 1.49 -7.69 -3.73
N LYS A 215 2.31 -7.52 -2.70
CA LYS A 215 3.60 -8.20 -2.53
C LYS A 215 3.45 -9.72 -2.55
N GLY A 216 2.41 -10.25 -1.90
CA GLY A 216 2.04 -11.67 -1.97
C GLY A 216 1.72 -12.12 -3.40
N VAL A 217 0.89 -11.35 -4.11
CA VAL A 217 0.55 -11.61 -5.53
C VAL A 217 1.82 -11.64 -6.40
N PHE A 218 2.68 -10.63 -6.30
CA PHE A 218 3.93 -10.54 -7.06
C PHE A 218 4.84 -11.74 -6.77
N THR A 219 4.94 -12.15 -5.50
CA THR A 219 5.75 -13.30 -5.09
C THR A 219 5.24 -14.60 -5.73
N ALA A 220 3.93 -14.83 -5.68
CA ALA A 220 3.32 -16.02 -6.24
C ALA A 220 3.42 -16.09 -7.77
N VAL A 221 3.15 -14.98 -8.47
CA VAL A 221 3.30 -14.91 -9.93
C VAL A 221 4.74 -15.21 -10.35
N ASN A 222 5.72 -14.62 -9.68
CA ASN A 222 7.13 -14.91 -9.93
C ASN A 222 7.51 -16.37 -9.65
N TYR A 223 6.95 -16.99 -8.61
CA TYR A 223 7.16 -18.40 -8.31
C TYR A 223 6.64 -19.31 -9.45
N VAL A 224 5.45 -19.01 -9.98
CA VAL A 224 4.87 -19.78 -11.09
C VAL A 224 5.69 -19.62 -12.37
N LEU A 225 6.13 -18.40 -12.71
CA LEU A 225 7.00 -18.17 -13.86
C LEU A 225 8.30 -18.99 -13.76
N LYS A 226 8.98 -18.97 -12.61
CA LYS A 226 10.20 -19.75 -12.36
C LYS A 226 9.98 -21.26 -12.48
N LYS A 227 8.80 -21.76 -12.10
CA LYS A 227 8.47 -23.19 -12.19
C LYS A 227 8.25 -23.63 -13.64
N ASN A 228 7.58 -22.80 -14.44
CA ASN A 228 7.30 -23.09 -15.85
C ASN A 228 8.58 -23.09 -16.72
N ASP A 229 9.55 -22.22 -16.40
CA ASP A 229 10.85 -22.19 -17.08
C ASP A 229 11.65 -23.49 -16.84
N LYS A 230 11.59 -24.06 -15.63
CA LYS A 230 12.27 -25.31 -15.27
C LYS A 230 11.68 -26.56 -15.91
N THR A 231 10.40 -26.56 -16.27
CA THR A 231 9.74 -27.67 -16.96
C THR A 231 9.92 -27.65 -18.48
N SER A 232 10.48 -26.57 -19.02
CA SER A 232 10.70 -26.37 -20.46
C SER A 232 12.16 -26.57 -20.89
N SER A 233 13.04 -26.97 -19.95
CA SER A 233 14.46 -27.29 -20.13
C SER A 233 14.69 -28.79 -19.93
#